data_AF-A0A7S4BZ22-F1
#
_entry.id   AF-A0A7S4BZ22-F1
#
_cell.length_a   1.000
_cell.length_b   1.000
_cell.length_c   1.000
_cell.angle_alpha   90.00
_cell.angle_beta   90.00
_cell.angle_gamma   90.00
#
_symmetry.space_group_name_H-M   'P 1'
#
loop_
_entity.id
_entity.type
_entity.pdbx_description
1 polymer ?
#
loop_
_entity_poly.entity_id
_entity_poly.type
_entity_poly.pdbx_seq_one_letter_code
_entity_poly.pdbx_strand_id
1 'polypeptide(L)'
;DNWLYAAIQLLLTLIYLAVLLIKVCEDSGEVCETFGFGSSSSGVFLFFMIFSTTALVALLVLGVAQVFYASSRSVPVLLLQKNATRPELSLAKKAVYHLFLSHIWQSGQDQVAVIKRQLQLCLPGARIFLDVDDLLDISALESYIAASAAVLIFLSKGYFVSRNCLREVRSSKDSKKPLILVHEADLSKGGIALEDSRGECPEDLRYFVFGDRGVVRWHRIADFQKLSLKLIADGLLRASPLFQDLPKDTLAKWLRFPGESSIEKLYLYPTLALQFSADNPGAKEVVQELKERLAGLALREVDETSSAASKPSRSVTAGAPATVGPLLLYLNKVTFVGEQGARLATIVRAARAAGTRVVLFHENDEALGGGPFSWHFTTTPEDLIYDGLFSDLAIEFFETPHREVSLVHAARALGAKGEITQARILHKISSKSWLPTGRRNAKPTEGAASTLESPRV
;
A
#
# COMPACT_ATOMS: atom_id res chain seq x y z
N ASP A 1 -2.94 13.05 -17.74
CA ASP A 1 -2.04 13.90 -18.56
C ASP A 1 -2.68 15.12 -19.24
N ASN A 2 -4.02 15.28 -19.25
CA ASN A 2 -4.67 16.39 -19.97
C ASN A 2 -4.68 17.77 -19.25
N TRP A 3 -4.40 17.84 -17.95
CA TRP A 3 -4.57 19.09 -17.19
C TRP A 3 -3.48 20.13 -17.48
N LEU A 4 -2.24 19.69 -17.75
CA LEU A 4 -1.12 20.58 -18.06
C LEU A 4 -1.31 21.23 -19.43
N TYR A 5 -1.78 20.46 -20.40
CA TYR A 5 -2.16 20.98 -21.72
C TYR A 5 -3.28 22.03 -21.61
N ALA A 6 -4.34 21.72 -20.84
CA ALA A 6 -5.43 22.67 -20.61
C ALA A 6 -4.95 23.95 -19.89
N ALA A 7 -4.05 23.82 -18.91
CA ALA A 7 -3.48 24.97 -18.19
C ALA A 7 -2.63 25.86 -19.09
N ILE A 8 -1.81 25.28 -19.97
CA ILE A 8 -1.00 26.03 -20.95
C ILE A 8 -1.90 26.77 -21.94
N GLN A 9 -2.94 26.11 -22.46
CA GLN A 9 -3.88 26.73 -23.40
C GLN A 9 -4.65 27.91 -22.76
N LEU A 10 -5.09 27.75 -21.51
CA LEU A 10 -5.74 28.83 -20.76
C LEU A 10 -4.79 30.01 -20.56
N LEU A 11 -3.53 29.75 -20.19
CA LEU A 11 -2.53 30.80 -19.99
C LEU A 11 -2.25 31.58 -21.29
N LEU A 12 -2.09 30.88 -22.42
CA LEU A 12 -1.89 31.51 -23.73
C LEU A 12 -3.08 32.39 -24.13
N THR A 13 -4.30 31.92 -23.87
CA THR A 13 -5.52 32.68 -24.15
C THR A 13 -5.60 33.96 -23.31
N LEU A 14 -5.24 33.87 -22.02
CA LEU A 14 -5.22 35.03 -21.12
C LEU A 14 -4.14 36.05 -21.52
N ILE A 15 -2.96 35.59 -21.95
CA ILE A 15 -1.90 36.47 -22.48
C ILE A 15 -2.37 37.16 -23.77
N TYR A 16 -3.04 36.44 -24.67
CA TYR A 16 -3.57 37.02 -25.91
C TYR A 16 -4.63 38.11 -25.62
N LEU A 17 -5.57 37.83 -24.71
CA LEU A 17 -6.58 38.80 -24.27
C LEU A 17 -5.93 40.02 -23.60
N ALA A 18 -4.87 39.82 -22.83
CA ALA A 18 -4.11 40.91 -22.20
C ALA A 18 -3.50 41.85 -23.24
N VAL A 19 -2.85 41.30 -24.27
CA VAL A 19 -2.23 42.08 -25.36
C VAL A 19 -3.28 42.84 -26.16
N LEU A 20 -4.45 42.23 -26.41
CA LEU A 20 -5.57 42.91 -27.05
C LEU A 20 -6.09 44.08 -26.20
N LEU A 21 -6.28 43.86 -24.90
CA LEU A 21 -6.76 44.90 -23.99
C LEU A 21 -5.77 46.07 -23.92
N ILE A 22 -4.47 45.76 -23.83
CA ILE A 22 -3.40 46.76 -23.88
C ILE A 22 -3.50 47.61 -25.14
N LYS A 23 -3.63 46.98 -26.31
CA LYS A 23 -3.70 47.69 -27.59
C LYS A 23 -4.94 48.58 -27.69
N VAL A 24 -6.09 48.09 -27.24
CA VAL A 24 -7.34 48.88 -27.20
C VAL A 24 -7.23 50.07 -26.22
N CYS A 25 -6.52 49.89 -25.11
CA CYS A 25 -6.28 50.97 -24.14
C CYS A 25 -5.24 51.99 -24.63
N GLU A 26 -4.30 51.60 -25.48
CA GLU A 26 -3.40 52.54 -26.19
C GLU A 26 -4.16 53.36 -27.23
N ASP A 27 -5.11 52.74 -27.95
CA ASP A 27 -5.90 53.40 -29.00
C ASP A 27 -7.03 54.29 -28.42
N SER A 28 -7.54 54.00 -27.21
CA SER A 28 -8.61 54.78 -26.57
C SER A 28 -8.56 54.78 -25.03
N GLY A 29 -8.28 55.95 -24.44
CA GLY A 29 -8.20 56.11 -22.98
C GLY A 29 -9.53 55.92 -22.24
N GLU A 30 -10.67 56.28 -22.87
CA GLU A 30 -12.01 56.11 -22.28
C GLU A 30 -12.39 54.64 -22.02
N VAL A 31 -11.89 53.73 -22.88
CA VAL A 31 -12.12 52.29 -22.72
C VAL A 31 -11.33 51.75 -21.53
N CYS A 32 -10.11 52.24 -21.31
CA CYS A 32 -9.27 51.88 -20.17
C CYS A 32 -9.88 52.30 -18.82
N GLU A 33 -10.51 53.48 -18.78
CA GLU A 33 -11.27 53.95 -17.62
C GLU A 33 -12.52 53.11 -17.34
N THR A 34 -13.23 52.67 -18.39
CA THR A 34 -14.42 51.81 -18.26
C THR A 34 -14.09 50.47 -17.59
N PHE A 35 -12.89 49.92 -17.83
CA PHE A 35 -12.40 48.71 -17.18
C PHE A 35 -11.73 48.96 -15.81
N GLY A 36 -11.68 50.21 -15.33
CA GLY A 36 -11.18 50.56 -14.00
C GLY A 36 -9.65 50.69 -13.89
N PHE A 37 -8.93 50.79 -15.01
CA PHE A 37 -7.46 50.87 -15.03
C PHE A 37 -6.91 52.31 -15.14
N GLY A 38 -7.79 53.31 -15.14
CA GLY A 38 -7.46 54.74 -15.27
C GLY A 38 -7.16 55.16 -16.71
N SER A 39 -6.76 56.42 -16.92
CA SER A 39 -6.55 57.03 -18.25
C SER A 39 -5.25 56.62 -18.95
N SER A 40 -4.43 55.76 -18.34
CA SER A 40 -3.14 55.32 -18.90
C SER A 40 -3.04 53.80 -18.97
N SER A 41 -2.50 53.29 -20.08
CA SER A 41 -2.29 51.85 -20.30
C SER A 41 -1.36 51.19 -19.26
N SER A 42 -0.56 51.99 -18.55
CA SER A 42 0.38 51.53 -17.50
C SER A 42 -0.27 50.67 -16.41
N GLY A 43 -1.51 50.96 -16.02
CA GLY A 43 -2.24 50.18 -15.00
C GLY A 43 -2.58 48.77 -15.49
N VAL A 44 -2.99 48.66 -16.76
CA VAL A 44 -3.28 47.39 -17.44
C VAL A 44 -2.02 46.55 -17.57
N PHE A 45 -0.92 47.16 -18.04
CA PHE A 45 0.37 46.49 -18.16
C PHE A 45 0.87 45.93 -16.83
N LEU A 46 0.81 46.72 -15.74
CA LEU A 46 1.27 46.30 -14.43
C LEU A 46 0.43 45.13 -13.88
N PHE A 47 -0.90 45.20 -14.03
CA PHE A 47 -1.80 44.12 -13.60
C PHE A 47 -1.50 42.81 -14.31
N PHE A 48 -1.40 42.81 -15.64
CA PHE A 48 -1.13 41.59 -16.41
C PHE A 48 0.28 41.06 -16.18
N MET A 49 1.29 41.92 -15.98
CA MET A 49 2.63 41.49 -15.62
C MET A 49 2.65 40.76 -14.26
N ILE A 50 1.97 41.30 -13.25
CA ILE A 50 1.87 40.67 -11.92
C ILE A 50 1.08 39.35 -12.01
N PHE A 51 -0.05 39.34 -12.72
CA PHE A 51 -0.85 38.13 -12.89
C PHE A 51 -0.09 37.03 -13.64
N SER A 52 0.61 37.37 -14.73
CA SER A 52 1.37 36.41 -15.53
C SER A 52 2.55 35.83 -14.75
N THR A 53 3.28 36.67 -14.01
CA THR A 53 4.41 36.23 -13.18
C THR A 53 3.96 35.37 -12.01
N THR A 54 2.87 35.73 -11.33
CA THR A 54 2.30 34.93 -10.23
C THR A 54 1.76 33.59 -10.72
N ALA A 55 1.05 33.56 -11.85
CA ALA A 55 0.55 32.33 -12.45
C ALA A 55 1.69 31.39 -12.89
N LEU A 56 2.75 31.95 -13.49
CA LEU A 56 3.94 31.17 -13.88
C LEU A 56 4.64 30.57 -12.66
N VAL A 57 4.85 31.36 -11.60
CA VAL A 57 5.45 30.87 -10.35
C VAL A 57 4.57 29.79 -9.72
N ALA A 58 3.24 29.96 -9.70
CA ALA A 58 2.33 28.95 -9.17
C ALA A 58 2.39 27.63 -9.95
N LEU A 59 2.41 27.69 -11.29
CA LEU A 59 2.57 26.50 -12.13
C LEU A 59 3.93 25.82 -11.91
N LEU A 60 5.00 26.60 -11.75
CA LEU A 60 6.34 26.08 -11.50
C LEU A 60 6.43 25.42 -10.12
N VAL A 61 5.83 26.03 -9.08
CA VAL A 61 5.72 25.44 -7.74
C VAL A 61 4.88 24.16 -7.76
N LEU A 62 3.74 24.15 -8.45
CA LEU A 62 2.91 22.94 -8.60
C LEU A 62 3.63 21.84 -9.38
N GLY A 63 4.36 22.19 -10.44
CA GLY A 63 5.17 21.26 -11.21
C GLY A 63 6.30 20.66 -10.37
N VAL A 64 7.04 21.50 -9.64
CA VAL A 64 8.07 21.06 -8.69
C VAL A 64 7.45 20.21 -7.58
N ALA A 65 6.34 20.64 -6.97
CA ALA A 65 5.65 19.87 -5.94
C ALA A 65 5.17 18.51 -6.46
N GLN A 66 4.66 18.43 -7.70
CA GLN A 66 4.28 17.18 -8.33
C GLN A 66 5.50 16.30 -8.63
N VAL A 67 6.62 16.86 -9.09
CA VAL A 67 7.88 16.13 -9.31
C VAL A 67 8.43 15.63 -7.98
N PHE A 68 8.41 16.43 -6.92
CA PHE A 68 8.82 16.02 -5.57
C PHE A 68 7.87 14.98 -4.97
N TYR A 69 6.57 15.12 -5.17
CA TYR A 69 5.55 14.16 -4.74
C TYR A 69 5.70 12.82 -5.49
N ALA A 70 5.93 12.88 -6.80
CA ALA A 70 6.23 11.71 -7.64
C ALA A 70 7.58 11.08 -7.29
N SER A 71 8.60 11.88 -7.00
CA SER A 71 9.93 11.40 -6.58
C SER A 71 9.94 10.84 -5.16
N SER A 72 9.06 11.34 -4.29
CA SER A 72 8.77 10.78 -2.97
C SER A 72 7.97 9.47 -3.05
N ARG A 73 7.25 9.26 -4.16
CA ARG A 73 6.81 7.94 -4.64
C ARG A 73 7.86 7.32 -5.58
N SER A 74 9.13 7.36 -5.19
CA SER A 74 10.19 6.63 -5.91
C SER A 74 9.72 5.19 -6.06
N VAL A 75 9.43 4.75 -7.29
CA VAL A 75 8.99 3.38 -7.53
C VAL A 75 10.12 2.49 -7.02
N PRO A 76 9.89 1.76 -5.93
CA PRO A 76 11.00 1.21 -5.19
C PRO A 76 11.59 0.05 -6.01
N VAL A 77 12.86 0.20 -6.40
CA VAL A 77 13.63 -0.88 -7.03
C VAL A 77 13.80 -1.99 -6.00
N LEU A 78 13.56 -3.25 -6.40
CA LEU A 78 13.77 -4.41 -5.54
C LEU A 78 15.26 -4.56 -5.22
N LEU A 79 15.56 -4.77 -3.95
CA LEU A 79 16.91 -4.97 -3.44
C LEU A 79 17.03 -6.32 -2.75
N LEU A 80 18.23 -6.89 -2.79
CA LEU A 80 18.61 -8.04 -1.97
C LEU A 80 18.97 -7.56 -0.55
N GLN A 81 18.38 -8.20 0.47
CA GLN A 81 18.51 -7.79 1.87
C GLN A 81 19.96 -7.81 2.38
N LYS A 82 20.78 -8.77 1.91
CA LYS A 82 22.14 -8.98 2.41
C LYS A 82 23.09 -7.81 2.15
N ASN A 83 22.97 -7.18 0.99
CA ASN A 83 23.92 -6.19 0.50
C ASN A 83 23.26 -4.91 -0.04
N ALA A 84 21.92 -4.83 0.01
CA ALA A 84 21.13 -3.74 -0.54
C ALA A 84 21.42 -3.45 -2.03
N THR A 85 21.87 -4.47 -2.79
CA THR A 85 22.10 -4.33 -4.23
C THR A 85 20.90 -4.79 -5.03
N ARG A 86 20.84 -4.38 -6.29
CA ARG A 86 19.85 -4.89 -7.24
C ARG A 86 20.12 -6.37 -7.54
N PRO A 87 19.09 -7.19 -7.72
CA PRO A 87 19.27 -8.56 -8.17
C PRO A 87 19.81 -8.56 -9.61
N GLU A 88 20.73 -9.48 -9.90
CA GLU A 88 21.29 -9.61 -11.24
C GLU A 88 20.30 -10.29 -12.18
N LEU A 89 20.07 -9.67 -13.34
CA LEU A 89 19.15 -10.15 -14.35
C LEU A 89 19.90 -10.92 -15.44
N SER A 90 20.33 -12.14 -15.11
CA SER A 90 21.00 -13.03 -16.05
C SER A 90 19.99 -13.84 -16.88
N LEU A 91 20.39 -14.19 -18.11
CA LEU A 91 19.60 -15.01 -19.01
C LEU A 91 20.44 -16.16 -19.55
N ALA A 92 19.81 -17.31 -19.75
CA ALA A 92 20.43 -18.42 -20.45
C ALA A 92 20.77 -18.03 -21.90
N LYS A 93 21.79 -18.64 -22.51
CA LYS A 93 22.32 -18.26 -23.84
C LYS A 93 21.28 -18.15 -24.96
N LYS A 94 20.17 -18.87 -24.88
CA LYS A 94 19.08 -18.88 -25.88
C LYS A 94 17.87 -18.01 -25.51
N ALA A 95 17.86 -17.44 -24.30
CA ALA A 95 16.76 -16.62 -23.81
C ALA A 95 17.04 -15.13 -24.07
N VAL A 96 16.05 -14.45 -24.64
CA VAL A 96 16.03 -13.01 -24.89
C VAL A 96 15.17 -12.31 -23.84
N TYR A 97 14.10 -12.93 -23.39
CA TYR A 97 13.17 -12.35 -22.41
C TYR A 97 13.28 -13.09 -21.08
N HIS A 98 13.13 -12.36 -19.97
CA HIS A 98 13.06 -12.96 -18.64
C HIS A 98 11.67 -13.55 -18.39
N LEU A 99 10.63 -12.90 -18.93
CA LEU A 99 9.26 -13.29 -18.68
C LEU A 99 8.39 -13.03 -19.92
N PHE A 100 7.62 -14.03 -20.32
CA PHE A 100 6.50 -13.91 -21.24
C PHE A 100 5.22 -13.73 -20.44
N LEU A 101 4.38 -12.75 -20.79
CA LEU A 101 3.09 -12.54 -20.15
C LEU A 101 1.98 -13.12 -21.02
N SER A 102 1.36 -14.19 -20.54
CA SER A 102 0.21 -14.84 -21.16
C SER A 102 -1.08 -14.43 -20.44
N HIS A 103 -2.04 -13.91 -21.18
CA HIS A 103 -3.34 -13.47 -20.67
C HIS A 103 -4.40 -13.54 -21.76
N ILE A 104 -5.66 -13.48 -21.33
CA ILE A 104 -6.77 -13.23 -22.23
C ILE A 104 -7.00 -11.72 -22.36
N TRP A 105 -7.12 -11.23 -23.60
CA TRP A 105 -7.28 -9.79 -23.86
C TRP A 105 -8.54 -9.18 -23.23
N GLN A 106 -9.64 -9.95 -23.17
CA GLN A 106 -10.94 -9.44 -22.72
C GLN A 106 -10.95 -9.01 -21.24
N SER A 107 -10.21 -9.70 -20.37
CA SER A 107 -10.25 -9.48 -18.92
C SER A 107 -8.89 -9.24 -18.26
N GLY A 108 -7.78 -9.53 -18.94
CA GLY A 108 -6.44 -9.43 -18.35
C GLY A 108 -5.56 -8.31 -18.89
N GLN A 109 -5.94 -7.66 -19.99
CA GLN A 109 -5.06 -6.76 -20.74
C GLN A 109 -4.51 -5.60 -19.89
N ASP A 110 -5.38 -4.91 -19.15
CA ASP A 110 -5.03 -3.76 -18.35
C ASP A 110 -4.07 -4.15 -17.21
N GLN A 111 -4.37 -5.24 -16.50
CA GLN A 111 -3.57 -5.67 -15.36
C GLN A 111 -2.23 -6.24 -15.77
N VAL A 112 -2.16 -6.99 -16.87
CA VAL A 112 -0.89 -7.51 -17.37
C VAL A 112 0.01 -6.38 -17.85
N ALA A 113 -0.54 -5.34 -18.47
CA ALA A 113 0.21 -4.12 -18.79
C ALA A 113 0.73 -3.41 -17.52
N VAL A 114 -0.07 -3.35 -16.45
CA VAL A 114 0.37 -2.82 -15.15
C VAL A 114 1.50 -3.68 -14.56
N ILE A 115 1.36 -5.01 -14.57
CA ILE A 115 2.39 -5.94 -14.10
C ILE A 115 3.69 -5.72 -14.87
N LYS A 116 3.65 -5.67 -16.21
CA LYS A 116 4.83 -5.40 -17.06
C LYS A 116 5.55 -4.12 -16.63
N ARG A 117 4.81 -3.00 -16.62
CA ARG A 117 5.38 -1.67 -16.29
C ARG A 117 5.96 -1.64 -14.88
N GLN A 118 5.22 -2.15 -13.90
CA GLN A 118 5.68 -2.16 -12.51
C GLN A 118 6.90 -3.07 -12.31
N LEU A 119 6.92 -4.27 -12.91
CA LEU A 119 8.09 -5.13 -12.87
C LEU A 119 9.32 -4.49 -13.51
N GLN A 120 9.17 -3.81 -14.66
CA GLN A 120 10.28 -3.10 -15.30
C GLN A 120 10.82 -1.93 -14.46
N LEU A 121 9.95 -1.28 -13.68
CA LEU A 121 10.36 -0.24 -12.74
C LEU A 121 11.05 -0.84 -11.50
N CYS A 122 10.52 -1.94 -10.96
CA CYS A 122 11.06 -2.62 -9.78
C CYS A 122 12.32 -3.43 -10.07
N LEU A 123 12.50 -3.91 -11.30
CA LEU A 123 13.67 -4.64 -11.80
C LEU A 123 14.20 -3.96 -13.08
N PRO A 124 14.91 -2.82 -12.94
CA PRO A 124 15.47 -2.12 -14.10
C PRO A 124 16.37 -3.02 -14.92
N GLY A 125 16.10 -3.12 -16.22
CA GLY A 125 16.77 -4.04 -17.15
C GLY A 125 16.01 -5.33 -17.44
N ALA A 126 14.89 -5.59 -16.75
CA ALA A 126 14.05 -6.75 -17.04
C ALA A 126 13.38 -6.60 -18.41
N ARG A 127 13.79 -7.46 -19.35
CA ARG A 127 13.12 -7.69 -20.63
C ARG A 127 11.90 -8.59 -20.42
N ILE A 128 10.70 -8.03 -20.57
CA ILE A 128 9.41 -8.71 -20.36
C ILE A 128 8.60 -8.55 -21.64
N PHE A 129 8.14 -9.66 -22.20
CA PHE A 129 7.36 -9.71 -23.43
C PHE A 129 5.86 -9.67 -23.13
N LEU A 130 5.13 -8.82 -23.85
CA LEU A 130 3.67 -8.73 -23.87
C LEU A 130 3.20 -8.59 -25.32
N ASP A 131 2.28 -9.46 -25.73
CA ASP A 131 1.81 -9.55 -27.11
C ASP A 131 1.31 -8.21 -27.71
N VAL A 132 0.46 -7.45 -27.03
CA VAL A 132 -0.09 -6.18 -27.53
C VAL A 132 0.98 -5.09 -27.70
N ASP A 133 2.07 -5.18 -26.93
CA ASP A 133 3.15 -4.19 -26.99
C ASP A 133 4.25 -4.58 -27.97
N ASP A 134 4.55 -5.89 -28.07
CA ASP A 134 5.82 -6.39 -28.62
C ASP A 134 5.64 -7.34 -29.82
N LEU A 135 4.41 -7.77 -30.14
CA LEU A 135 4.14 -8.71 -31.22
C LEU A 135 4.08 -8.02 -32.58
N LEU A 136 5.01 -8.39 -33.46
CA LEU A 136 5.01 -7.95 -34.86
C LEU A 136 4.27 -8.92 -35.78
N ASP A 137 4.19 -10.21 -35.41
CA ASP A 137 3.51 -11.27 -36.16
C ASP A 137 2.91 -12.33 -35.21
N ILE A 138 1.61 -12.61 -35.38
CA ILE A 138 0.82 -13.58 -34.58
C ILE A 138 1.26 -15.03 -34.80
N SER A 139 1.91 -15.32 -35.94
CA SER A 139 2.39 -16.67 -36.25
C SER A 139 3.66 -17.07 -35.50
N ALA A 140 4.33 -16.13 -34.82
CA ALA A 140 5.62 -16.32 -34.15
C ALA A 140 5.53 -16.53 -32.62
N LEU A 141 4.33 -16.68 -32.06
CA LEU A 141 4.07 -16.73 -30.61
C LEU A 141 4.90 -17.81 -29.88
N GLU A 142 5.00 -19.00 -30.48
CA GLU A 142 5.78 -20.13 -29.98
C GLU A 142 7.28 -19.80 -29.90
N SER A 143 7.79 -18.97 -30.82
CA SER A 143 9.19 -18.56 -30.81
C SER A 143 9.52 -17.59 -29.67
N TYR A 144 8.58 -16.71 -29.31
CA TYR A 144 8.71 -15.82 -28.16
C TYR A 144 8.67 -16.58 -26.84
N ILE A 145 7.83 -17.61 -26.72
CA ILE A 145 7.82 -18.51 -25.57
C ILE A 145 9.17 -19.24 -25.47
N ALA A 146 9.67 -19.79 -26.58
CA ALA A 146 10.97 -20.46 -26.62
C ALA A 146 12.11 -19.51 -26.22
N ALA A 147 12.05 -18.24 -26.62
CA ALA A 147 13.00 -17.18 -26.28
C ALA A 147 12.82 -16.60 -24.87
N SER A 148 11.82 -17.02 -24.10
CA SER A 148 11.58 -16.52 -22.75
C SER A 148 12.10 -17.48 -21.68
N ALA A 149 12.65 -16.96 -20.57
CA ALA A 149 13.15 -17.79 -19.47
C ALA A 149 12.00 -18.43 -18.67
N ALA A 150 10.94 -17.66 -18.40
CA ALA A 150 9.70 -18.12 -17.76
C ALA A 150 8.46 -17.58 -18.47
N VAL A 151 7.31 -18.16 -18.13
CA VAL A 151 5.99 -17.73 -18.59
C VAL A 151 5.10 -17.42 -17.39
N LEU A 152 4.54 -16.22 -17.37
CA LEU A 152 3.48 -15.83 -16.44
C LEU A 152 2.14 -16.12 -17.08
N ILE A 153 1.28 -16.84 -16.38
CA ILE A 153 -0.11 -17.06 -16.76
C ILE A 153 -0.99 -16.19 -15.86
N PHE A 154 -1.68 -15.22 -16.45
CA PHE A 154 -2.65 -14.38 -15.76
C PHE A 154 -4.04 -14.99 -15.83
N LEU A 155 -4.40 -15.71 -14.77
CA LEU A 155 -5.69 -16.36 -14.59
C LEU A 155 -6.76 -15.29 -14.35
N SER A 156 -7.63 -15.15 -15.34
CA SER A 156 -8.86 -14.39 -15.30
C SER A 156 -9.93 -15.15 -16.08
N LYS A 157 -11.18 -14.71 -15.96
CA LYS A 157 -12.34 -15.36 -16.55
C LYS A 157 -12.13 -15.67 -18.04
N GLY A 158 -12.30 -16.94 -18.42
CA GLY A 158 -12.19 -17.38 -19.82
C GLY A 158 -10.76 -17.63 -20.32
N TYR A 159 -9.75 -17.52 -19.47
CA TYR A 159 -8.35 -17.77 -19.86
C TYR A 159 -8.16 -19.15 -20.52
N PHE A 160 -8.66 -20.23 -19.91
CA PHE A 160 -8.53 -21.58 -20.48
C PHE A 160 -9.54 -21.89 -21.59
N VAL A 161 -10.55 -21.04 -21.79
CA VAL A 161 -11.49 -21.14 -22.92
C VAL A 161 -10.86 -20.59 -24.20
N SER A 162 -9.91 -19.65 -24.07
CA SER A 162 -9.20 -19.05 -25.20
C SER A 162 -8.25 -20.04 -25.88
N ARG A 163 -8.47 -20.29 -27.18
CA ARG A 163 -7.59 -21.14 -27.99
C ARG A 163 -6.16 -20.62 -28.06
N ASN A 164 -5.97 -19.30 -28.10
CA ASN A 164 -4.64 -18.69 -28.17
C ASN A 164 -3.88 -18.91 -26.86
N CYS A 165 -4.51 -18.65 -25.72
CA CYS A 165 -3.89 -18.90 -24.42
C CYS A 165 -3.54 -20.39 -24.25
N LEU A 166 -4.41 -21.31 -24.65
CA LEU A 166 -4.12 -22.74 -24.62
C LEU A 166 -2.93 -23.15 -25.51
N ARG A 167 -2.74 -22.50 -26.68
CA ARG A 167 -1.54 -22.72 -27.51
C ARG A 167 -0.27 -22.30 -26.75
N GLU A 168 -0.32 -21.17 -26.04
CA GLU A 168 0.81 -20.69 -25.24
C GLU A 168 1.14 -21.64 -24.08
N VAL A 169 0.11 -22.13 -23.37
CA VAL A 169 0.30 -23.11 -22.28
C VAL A 169 0.92 -24.41 -22.81
N ARG A 170 0.43 -24.92 -23.96
CA ARG A 170 0.98 -26.13 -24.60
C ARG A 170 2.43 -25.92 -25.03
N SER A 171 2.73 -24.82 -25.72
CA SER A 171 4.10 -24.49 -26.11
C SER A 171 5.04 -24.36 -24.90
N SER A 172 4.52 -23.84 -23.78
CA SER A 172 5.27 -23.74 -22.52
C SER A 172 5.55 -25.11 -21.92
N LYS A 173 4.58 -26.04 -21.98
CA LYS A 173 4.73 -27.44 -21.55
C LYS A 173 5.79 -28.16 -22.39
N ASP A 174 5.69 -28.06 -23.71
CA ASP A 174 6.60 -28.72 -24.65
C ASP A 174 8.04 -28.20 -24.49
N SER A 175 8.18 -26.91 -24.25
CA SER A 175 9.47 -26.26 -23.99
C SER A 175 9.94 -26.34 -22.53
N LYS A 176 9.19 -27.01 -21.66
CA LYS A 176 9.45 -27.17 -20.21
C LYS A 176 9.74 -25.84 -19.51
N LYS A 177 8.99 -24.80 -19.85
CA LYS A 177 9.17 -23.46 -19.28
C LYS A 177 8.62 -23.41 -17.85
N PRO A 178 9.37 -22.83 -16.88
CA PRO A 178 8.83 -22.51 -15.57
C PRO A 178 7.62 -21.59 -15.70
N LEU A 179 6.57 -21.88 -14.93
CA LEU A 179 5.33 -21.12 -14.95
C LEU A 179 5.09 -20.37 -13.64
N ILE A 180 4.75 -19.08 -13.74
CA ILE A 180 4.30 -18.24 -12.63
C ILE A 180 2.78 -18.04 -12.79
N LEU A 181 1.96 -18.47 -11.81
CA LEU A 181 0.53 -18.10 -11.82
C LEU A 181 0.32 -16.79 -11.12
N VAL A 182 -0.44 -15.93 -11.79
CA VAL A 182 -1.04 -14.75 -11.19
C VAL A 182 -2.54 -14.84 -11.38
N HIS A 183 -3.32 -14.58 -10.34
CA HIS A 183 -4.77 -14.74 -10.35
C HIS A 183 -5.47 -13.43 -9.99
N GLU A 184 -6.35 -12.94 -10.87
CA GLU A 184 -7.17 -11.75 -10.62
C GLU A 184 -8.13 -12.00 -9.45
N ALA A 185 -7.93 -11.28 -8.36
CA ALA A 185 -8.74 -11.44 -7.16
C ALA A 185 -10.10 -10.72 -7.26
N ASP A 186 -10.22 -9.69 -8.11
CA ASP A 186 -11.44 -8.90 -8.22
C ASP A 186 -12.44 -9.51 -9.22
N LEU A 187 -13.46 -10.18 -8.69
CA LEU A 187 -14.55 -10.80 -9.47
C LEU A 187 -15.27 -9.80 -10.40
N SER A 188 -15.38 -8.52 -10.01
CA SER A 188 -16.03 -7.48 -10.83
C SER A 188 -15.17 -7.02 -12.01
N LYS A 189 -13.87 -7.34 -11.99
CA LYS A 189 -12.89 -6.96 -13.00
C LYS A 189 -12.29 -8.14 -13.75
N GLY A 190 -13.03 -9.25 -13.81
CA GLY A 190 -12.62 -10.45 -14.54
C GLY A 190 -11.95 -11.52 -13.69
N GLY A 191 -11.95 -11.39 -12.37
CA GLY A 191 -11.61 -12.47 -11.45
C GLY A 191 -12.57 -13.65 -11.56
N ILE A 192 -12.10 -14.80 -11.11
CA ILE A 192 -12.85 -16.07 -11.09
C ILE A 192 -12.48 -16.81 -9.80
N ALA A 193 -13.27 -17.79 -9.35
CA ALA A 193 -12.80 -18.66 -8.29
C ALA A 193 -11.63 -19.52 -8.82
N LEU A 194 -10.63 -19.78 -7.98
CA LEU A 194 -9.45 -20.54 -8.41
C LEU A 194 -9.83 -21.98 -8.81
N GLU A 195 -10.79 -22.58 -8.10
CA GLU A 195 -11.32 -23.92 -8.42
C GLU A 195 -12.07 -23.96 -9.74
N ASP A 196 -12.87 -22.92 -10.04
CA ASP A 196 -13.51 -22.80 -11.35
C ASP A 196 -12.48 -22.67 -12.48
N SER A 197 -11.42 -21.88 -12.26
CA SER A 197 -10.29 -21.77 -13.20
C SER A 197 -9.58 -23.11 -13.41
N ARG A 198 -9.41 -23.91 -12.35
CA ARG A 198 -8.88 -25.29 -12.44
C ARG A 198 -9.82 -26.20 -13.23
N GLY A 199 -11.13 -26.04 -13.07
CA GLY A 199 -12.17 -26.76 -13.81
C GLY A 199 -12.15 -26.46 -15.30
N GLU A 200 -11.98 -25.18 -15.69
CA GLU A 200 -11.84 -24.77 -17.09
C GLU A 200 -10.55 -25.29 -17.75
N CYS A 201 -9.50 -25.55 -16.96
CA CYS A 201 -8.22 -26.03 -17.49
C CYS A 201 -8.34 -27.47 -18.03
N PRO A 202 -7.89 -27.75 -19.27
CA PRO A 202 -7.87 -29.10 -19.82
C PRO A 202 -7.10 -30.10 -18.95
N GLU A 203 -7.60 -31.33 -18.83
CA GLU A 203 -7.06 -32.33 -17.90
C GLU A 203 -5.58 -32.66 -18.17
N ASP A 204 -5.18 -32.69 -19.45
CA ASP A 204 -3.82 -32.96 -19.89
C ASP A 204 -2.82 -31.85 -19.51
N LEU A 205 -3.32 -30.63 -19.24
CA LEU A 205 -2.52 -29.47 -18.84
C LEU A 205 -2.63 -29.16 -17.35
N ARG A 206 -3.69 -29.62 -16.67
CA ARG A 206 -4.03 -29.22 -15.30
C ARG A 206 -2.90 -29.48 -14.30
N TYR A 207 -2.21 -30.62 -14.40
CA TYR A 207 -1.05 -30.92 -13.53
C TYR A 207 0.17 -30.06 -13.86
N PHE A 208 0.48 -29.86 -15.14
CA PHE A 208 1.60 -29.03 -15.57
C PHE A 208 1.42 -27.56 -15.19
N VAL A 209 0.20 -27.06 -15.34
CA VAL A 209 -0.20 -25.78 -14.79
C VAL A 209 -0.25 -25.96 -13.28
N PHE A 210 -1.36 -26.28 -12.65
CA PHE A 210 -1.53 -26.03 -11.22
C PHE A 210 -0.59 -26.80 -10.27
N GLY A 211 -0.26 -28.07 -10.55
CA GLY A 211 0.67 -28.90 -9.77
C GLY A 211 0.72 -28.59 -8.26
N ASP A 212 1.94 -28.52 -7.71
CA ASP A 212 2.22 -28.08 -6.33
C ASP A 212 2.66 -26.60 -6.26
N ARG A 213 2.32 -25.81 -7.28
CA ARG A 213 2.80 -24.44 -7.42
C ARG A 213 1.86 -23.46 -6.74
N GLY A 214 2.47 -22.47 -6.08
CA GLY A 214 1.75 -21.36 -5.47
C GLY A 214 1.11 -20.47 -6.53
N VAL A 215 -0.04 -19.89 -6.20
CA VAL A 215 -0.75 -18.93 -7.03
C VAL A 215 -0.62 -17.56 -6.42
N VAL A 216 -0.04 -16.60 -7.16
CA VAL A 216 0.07 -15.23 -6.69
C VAL A 216 -1.26 -14.52 -6.89
N ARG A 217 -1.94 -14.17 -5.80
CA ARG A 217 -3.13 -13.31 -5.88
C ARG A 217 -2.73 -11.91 -6.34
N TRP A 218 -3.47 -11.38 -7.30
CA TRP A 218 -3.32 -10.02 -7.79
C TRP A 218 -4.48 -9.17 -7.25
N HIS A 219 -4.15 -8.29 -6.30
CA HIS A 219 -5.10 -7.32 -5.77
C HIS A 219 -4.91 -6.00 -6.51
N ARG A 220 -5.99 -5.24 -6.74
CA ARG A 220 -5.92 -3.92 -7.39
C ARG A 220 -5.58 -2.76 -6.44
N ILE A 221 -4.97 -3.07 -5.29
CA ILE A 221 -4.60 -2.13 -4.23
C ILE A 221 -3.07 -2.04 -4.14
N ALA A 222 -2.52 -0.82 -4.25
CA ALA A 222 -1.10 -0.58 -4.49
C ALA A 222 -0.13 -1.27 -3.50
N ASP A 223 -0.46 -1.31 -2.20
CA ASP A 223 0.43 -1.94 -1.21
C ASP A 223 0.41 -3.47 -1.31
N PHE A 224 -0.73 -4.07 -1.63
CA PHE A 224 -0.84 -5.51 -1.87
C PHE A 224 -0.19 -5.90 -3.22
N GLN A 225 -0.29 -5.04 -4.24
CA GLN A 225 0.40 -5.22 -5.52
C GLN A 225 1.91 -5.31 -5.35
N LYS A 226 2.51 -4.53 -4.44
CA LYS A 226 3.95 -4.64 -4.16
C LYS A 226 4.32 -6.06 -3.74
N LEU A 227 3.57 -6.66 -2.81
CA LEU A 227 3.84 -8.04 -2.42
C LEU A 227 3.67 -9.01 -3.60
N SER A 228 2.61 -8.87 -4.38
CA SER A 228 2.40 -9.68 -5.60
C SER A 228 3.56 -9.53 -6.58
N LEU A 229 4.03 -8.31 -6.83
CA LEU A 229 5.19 -8.02 -7.70
C LEU A 229 6.48 -8.65 -7.16
N LYS A 230 6.69 -8.65 -5.84
CA LYS A 230 7.82 -9.33 -5.21
C LYS A 230 7.76 -10.85 -5.38
N LEU A 231 6.57 -11.45 -5.29
CA LEU A 231 6.37 -12.89 -5.54
C LEU A 231 6.57 -13.24 -7.02
N ILE A 232 6.10 -12.39 -7.94
CA ILE A 232 6.35 -12.55 -9.38
C ILE A 232 7.84 -12.39 -9.69
N ALA A 233 8.50 -11.41 -9.07
CA ALA A 233 9.94 -11.21 -9.21
C ALA A 233 10.76 -12.40 -8.68
N ASP A 234 10.35 -13.02 -7.57
CA ASP A 234 10.95 -14.27 -7.07
C ASP A 234 10.87 -15.37 -8.14
N GLY A 235 9.69 -15.60 -8.73
CA GLY A 235 9.52 -16.57 -9.81
C GLY A 235 10.35 -16.26 -11.05
N LEU A 236 10.40 -14.99 -11.47
CA LEU A 236 11.18 -14.53 -12.62
C LEU A 236 12.68 -14.75 -12.39
N LEU A 237 13.18 -14.36 -11.22
CA LEU A 237 14.59 -14.49 -10.89
C LEU A 237 15.00 -15.96 -10.75
N ARG A 238 14.15 -16.83 -10.19
CA ARG A 238 14.41 -18.28 -10.14
C ARG A 238 14.47 -18.95 -11.51
N ALA A 239 13.90 -18.33 -12.54
CA ALA A 239 14.08 -18.80 -13.91
C ALA A 239 15.45 -18.41 -14.50
N SER A 240 16.24 -17.59 -13.79
CA SER A 240 17.59 -17.23 -14.20
C SER A 240 18.62 -18.26 -13.71
N PRO A 241 19.72 -18.47 -14.46
CA PRO A 241 20.77 -19.40 -14.07
C PRO A 241 21.41 -19.14 -12.70
N LEU A 242 21.34 -17.89 -12.19
CA LEU A 242 21.98 -17.51 -10.93
C LEU A 242 21.15 -17.87 -9.70
N PHE A 243 19.82 -17.96 -9.83
CA PHE A 243 18.93 -18.19 -8.68
C PHE A 243 18.14 -19.50 -8.77
N GLN A 244 18.25 -20.24 -9.88
CA GLN A 244 17.51 -21.50 -10.10
C GLN A 244 17.78 -22.56 -9.02
N ASP A 245 19.00 -22.64 -8.49
CA ASP A 245 19.42 -23.69 -7.55
C ASP A 245 19.20 -23.29 -6.07
N LEU A 246 18.63 -22.11 -5.82
CA LEU A 246 18.35 -21.68 -4.46
C LEU A 246 17.16 -22.46 -3.87
N PRO A 247 17.22 -22.81 -2.56
CA PRO A 247 16.09 -23.44 -1.89
C PRO A 247 14.81 -22.61 -2.02
N LYS A 248 13.67 -23.32 -1.98
CA LYS A 248 12.34 -22.70 -1.96
C LYS A 248 12.27 -21.66 -0.83
N ASP A 249 11.62 -20.53 -1.08
CA ASP A 249 11.42 -19.39 -0.15
C ASP A 249 12.65 -18.56 0.26
N THR A 250 13.86 -18.98 -0.10
CA THR A 250 15.08 -18.21 0.25
C THR A 250 15.11 -16.83 -0.40
N LEU A 251 14.83 -16.75 -1.70
CA LEU A 251 14.89 -15.51 -2.46
C LEU A 251 13.74 -14.56 -2.09
N ALA A 252 12.53 -15.06 -1.91
CA ALA A 252 11.39 -14.28 -1.41
C ALA A 252 11.68 -13.57 -0.07
N LYS A 253 12.46 -14.20 0.83
CA LYS A 253 12.92 -13.57 2.09
C LYS A 253 13.98 -12.50 1.85
N TRP A 254 14.83 -12.65 0.85
CA TRP A 254 15.90 -11.70 0.55
C TRP A 254 15.41 -10.49 -0.26
N LEU A 255 14.38 -10.65 -1.08
CA LEU A 255 13.82 -9.55 -1.86
C LEU A 255 13.06 -8.60 -0.96
N ARG A 256 13.37 -7.31 -1.07
CA ARG A 256 12.66 -6.27 -0.33
C ARG A 256 12.55 -4.96 -1.09
N PHE A 257 11.47 -4.24 -0.85
CA PHE A 257 11.36 -2.85 -1.27
C PHE A 257 12.02 -1.91 -0.25
N PRO A 258 12.71 -0.85 -0.70
CA PRO A 258 13.04 0.29 0.15
C PRO A 258 11.80 0.79 0.92
N GLY A 259 11.92 0.89 2.25
CA GLY A 259 10.82 1.35 3.11
C GLY A 259 9.70 0.34 3.36
N GLU A 260 9.82 -0.92 2.88
CA GLU A 260 8.89 -2.00 3.21
C GLU A 260 8.76 -2.12 4.74
N SER A 261 7.54 -1.91 5.23
CA SER A 261 7.24 -1.94 6.66
C SER A 261 6.80 -3.33 7.05
N SER A 262 7.46 -3.88 8.06
CA SER A 262 7.06 -5.11 8.75
C SER A 262 6.24 -4.73 9.96
N ILE A 263 5.22 -5.50 10.31
CA ILE A 263 4.42 -5.24 11.52
C ILE A 263 5.29 -5.26 12.78
N GLU A 264 6.35 -6.08 12.81
CA GLU A 264 7.29 -6.17 13.93
C GLU A 264 8.10 -4.87 14.14
N LYS A 265 8.13 -3.99 13.14
CA LYS A 265 8.80 -2.68 13.22
C LYS A 265 7.83 -1.55 13.59
N LEU A 266 6.58 -1.91 13.87
CA LEU A 266 5.54 -0.98 14.31
C LEU A 266 5.30 -1.14 15.80
N TYR A 267 4.96 -0.04 16.45
CA TYR A 267 4.57 -0.03 17.85
C TYR A 267 3.45 0.97 18.09
N LEU A 268 2.65 0.70 19.12
CA LEU A 268 1.66 1.61 19.66
C LEU A 268 2.19 2.24 20.95
N TYR A 269 2.20 3.57 21.01
CA TYR A 269 2.56 4.29 22.21
C TYR A 269 1.68 5.54 22.39
N PRO A 270 0.99 5.69 23.53
CA PRO A 270 0.92 4.75 24.67
C PRO A 270 0.25 3.42 24.29
N THR A 271 0.32 2.42 25.18
CA THR A 271 -0.34 1.12 24.96
C THR A 271 -1.82 1.32 24.67
N LEU A 272 -2.33 0.70 23.60
CA LEU A 272 -3.72 0.80 23.17
C LEU A 272 -4.48 -0.46 23.58
N ALA A 273 -5.59 -0.30 24.31
CA ALA A 273 -6.51 -1.40 24.62
C ALA A 273 -7.57 -1.51 23.50
N LEU A 274 -7.32 -2.36 22.51
CA LEU A 274 -8.26 -2.66 21.43
C LEU A 274 -9.46 -3.43 21.98
N GLN A 275 -10.65 -2.90 21.73
CA GLN A 275 -11.90 -3.50 22.18
C GLN A 275 -12.40 -4.50 21.14
N PHE A 276 -12.87 -5.68 21.56
CA PHE A 276 -13.51 -6.68 20.69
C PHE A 276 -14.62 -7.40 21.46
N SER A 277 -15.49 -8.12 20.77
CA SER A 277 -16.56 -8.90 21.41
C SER A 277 -16.48 -10.36 21.01
N ALA A 278 -16.76 -11.27 21.95
CA ALA A 278 -16.93 -12.69 21.66
C ALA A 278 -18.19 -12.98 20.82
N ASP A 279 -19.15 -12.07 20.78
CA ASP A 279 -20.31 -12.13 19.88
C ASP A 279 -19.96 -11.71 18.44
N ASN A 280 -18.70 -11.33 18.17
CA ASN A 280 -18.20 -11.14 16.82
C ASN A 280 -17.38 -12.35 16.34
N PRO A 281 -17.95 -13.26 15.52
CA PRO A 281 -17.29 -14.49 15.12
C PRO A 281 -15.97 -14.21 14.38
N GLY A 282 -14.86 -14.79 14.85
CA GLY A 282 -13.53 -14.62 14.25
C GLY A 282 -12.75 -13.38 14.74
N ALA A 283 -13.39 -12.46 15.47
CA ALA A 283 -12.71 -11.26 15.95
C ALA A 283 -11.61 -11.58 16.97
N LYS A 284 -11.83 -12.57 17.83
CA LYS A 284 -10.87 -12.98 18.88
C LYS A 284 -9.55 -13.47 18.28
N GLU A 285 -9.65 -14.29 17.24
CA GLU A 285 -8.53 -14.88 16.52
C GLU A 285 -7.69 -13.78 15.86
N VAL A 286 -8.34 -12.83 15.18
CA VAL A 286 -7.66 -11.74 14.47
C VAL A 286 -7.00 -10.75 15.43
N VAL A 287 -7.64 -10.40 16.55
CA VAL A 287 -6.98 -9.52 17.55
C VAL A 287 -5.81 -10.20 18.24
N GLN A 288 -5.88 -11.52 18.41
CA GLN A 288 -4.80 -12.30 19.00
C GLN A 288 -3.61 -12.38 18.02
N GLU A 289 -3.88 -12.61 16.73
CA GLU A 289 -2.88 -12.56 15.65
C GLU A 289 -2.16 -11.19 15.60
N LEU A 290 -2.91 -10.09 15.75
CA LEU A 290 -2.32 -8.75 15.84
C LEU A 290 -1.50 -8.56 17.12
N LYS A 291 -2.00 -8.99 18.28
CA LYS A 291 -1.33 -8.83 19.58
C LYS A 291 0.02 -9.53 19.62
N GLU A 292 0.12 -10.70 19.01
CA GLU A 292 1.36 -11.48 18.96
C GLU A 292 2.48 -10.79 18.18
N ARG A 293 2.12 -9.84 17.31
CA ARG A 293 3.05 -9.21 16.36
C ARG A 293 3.21 -7.70 16.53
N LEU A 294 2.27 -7.04 17.21
CA LEU A 294 2.24 -5.60 17.40
C LEU A 294 2.55 -5.21 18.86
N ALA A 295 3.73 -4.63 19.07
CA ALA A 295 4.12 -4.13 20.38
C ALA A 295 3.23 -2.96 20.83
N GLY A 296 2.84 -2.95 22.10
CA GLY A 296 1.98 -1.90 22.68
C GLY A 296 0.49 -2.10 22.44
N LEU A 297 0.06 -3.27 21.96
CA LEU A 297 -1.36 -3.64 21.88
C LEU A 297 -1.79 -4.44 23.13
N ALA A 298 -2.84 -3.96 23.80
CA ALA A 298 -3.58 -4.69 24.81
C ALA A 298 -4.97 -5.04 24.25
N LEU A 299 -5.58 -6.10 24.78
CA LEU A 299 -6.91 -6.55 24.36
C LEU A 299 -7.91 -6.32 25.48
N ARG A 300 -9.11 -5.88 25.11
CA ARG A 300 -10.24 -5.69 26.01
C ARG A 300 -11.49 -6.33 25.40
N GLU A 301 -12.01 -7.36 26.05
CA GLU A 301 -13.27 -7.97 25.64
C GLU A 301 -14.45 -7.12 26.16
N VAL A 302 -15.49 -6.99 25.34
CA VAL A 302 -16.70 -6.21 25.59
C VAL A 302 -17.92 -7.08 25.30
N ASP A 303 -18.89 -7.03 26.20
CA ASP A 303 -20.19 -7.70 26.13
C ASP A 303 -21.33 -6.68 26.29
N GLU A 304 -22.59 -7.12 26.23
CA GLU A 304 -23.76 -6.23 26.35
C GLU A 304 -23.84 -5.48 27.69
N THR A 305 -23.26 -6.04 28.75
CA THR A 305 -23.33 -5.49 30.12
C THR A 305 -22.16 -4.59 30.47
N SER A 306 -21.00 -4.85 29.88
CA SER A 306 -19.79 -4.07 30.01
C SER A 306 -19.85 -2.94 29.00
N SER A 307 -20.42 -1.80 29.42
CA SER A 307 -20.40 -0.59 28.59
C SER A 307 -18.99 -0.36 28.02
N ALA A 308 -18.89 -0.19 26.69
CA ALA A 308 -17.64 0.21 26.02
C ALA A 308 -17.03 1.51 26.60
N ALA A 309 -17.84 2.28 27.34
CA ALA A 309 -17.45 3.51 28.05
C ALA A 309 -16.99 3.28 29.51
N SER A 310 -17.03 2.05 30.03
CA SER A 310 -16.67 1.78 31.43
C SER A 310 -15.18 2.07 31.68
N LYS A 311 -14.91 2.94 32.67
CA LYS A 311 -13.58 3.20 33.24
C LYS A 311 -12.88 1.87 33.57
N PRO A 312 -11.54 1.80 33.52
CA PRO A 312 -10.81 0.54 33.63
C PRO A 312 -11.19 -0.20 34.92
N SER A 313 -11.97 -1.27 34.80
CA SER A 313 -12.14 -2.23 35.89
C SER A 313 -10.89 -3.08 35.96
N ARG A 314 -10.31 -3.18 37.15
CA ARG A 314 -9.06 -3.90 37.42
C ARG A 314 -9.25 -5.39 37.13
N SER A 315 -8.69 -5.86 36.01
CA SER A 315 -7.95 -7.13 35.80
C SER A 315 -7.88 -7.37 34.28
N VAL A 316 -6.84 -7.90 33.62
CA VAL A 316 -5.68 -8.70 33.99
C VAL A 316 -4.50 -8.28 33.08
N THR A 317 -3.46 -7.69 33.68
CA THR A 317 -2.01 -7.84 33.44
C THR A 317 -1.34 -6.61 34.02
N ALA A 318 -0.43 -6.81 34.97
CA ALA A 318 0.36 -5.73 35.54
C ALA A 318 1.23 -5.12 34.43
N GLY A 319 0.82 -3.95 33.95
CA GLY A 319 1.47 -3.21 32.87
C GLY A 319 0.91 -1.79 32.80
N ALA A 320 1.70 -0.88 32.22
CA ALA A 320 1.44 0.56 32.13
C ALA A 320 -0.02 0.92 31.75
N PRO A 321 -0.55 2.09 32.17
CA PRO A 321 -1.93 2.50 31.87
C PRO A 321 -2.18 2.50 30.35
N ALA A 322 -3.02 1.57 29.89
CA ALA A 322 -3.42 1.48 28.49
C ALA A 322 -4.55 2.48 28.20
N THR A 323 -4.43 3.20 27.09
CA THR A 323 -5.50 4.06 26.57
C THR A 323 -6.58 3.20 25.94
N VAL A 324 -7.85 3.43 26.29
CA VAL A 324 -8.99 2.72 25.68
C VAL A 324 -9.03 3.04 24.20
N GLY A 325 -8.93 2.01 23.37
CA GLY A 325 -8.89 2.10 21.92
C GLY A 325 -10.26 1.93 21.27
N PRO A 326 -10.31 1.89 19.92
CA PRO A 326 -11.54 1.67 19.18
C PRO A 326 -12.15 0.28 19.44
N LEU A 327 -13.41 0.12 19.08
CA LEU A 327 -14.06 -1.19 18.95
C LEU A 327 -13.73 -1.80 17.59
N LEU A 328 -13.18 -3.01 17.58
CA LEU A 328 -13.02 -3.80 16.37
C LEU A 328 -14.36 -4.42 15.97
N LEU A 329 -14.76 -4.18 14.73
CA LEU A 329 -15.79 -4.94 14.05
C LEU A 329 -15.15 -5.72 12.90
N TYR A 330 -14.90 -7.00 13.14
CA TYR A 330 -14.53 -7.97 12.12
C TYR A 330 -15.76 -8.40 11.31
N LEU A 331 -15.64 -8.33 9.99
CA LEU A 331 -16.70 -8.56 9.02
C LEU A 331 -16.37 -9.82 8.22
N ASN A 332 -17.18 -10.86 8.41
CA ASN A 332 -17.19 -12.10 7.62
C ASN A 332 -18.65 -12.48 7.30
N LYS A 333 -18.87 -13.59 6.61
CA LYS A 333 -20.19 -14.04 6.15
C LYS A 333 -21.21 -14.25 7.29
N VAL A 334 -20.76 -14.48 8.51
CA VAL A 334 -21.61 -14.76 9.68
C VAL A 334 -21.74 -13.57 10.64
N THR A 335 -21.10 -12.44 10.35
CA THR A 335 -21.26 -11.22 11.15
C THR A 335 -22.71 -10.72 11.08
N PHE A 336 -23.27 -10.42 12.25
CA PHE A 336 -24.67 -10.03 12.46
C PHE A 336 -25.74 -11.11 12.18
N VAL A 337 -25.34 -12.37 12.02
CA VAL A 337 -26.29 -13.47 11.80
C VAL A 337 -26.75 -14.12 13.12
N GLY A 338 -28.06 -14.38 13.24
CA GLY A 338 -28.66 -15.09 14.37
C GLY A 338 -28.65 -14.31 15.70
N GLU A 339 -28.88 -15.02 16.81
CA GLU A 339 -28.92 -14.40 18.15
C GLU A 339 -27.58 -13.76 18.55
N GLN A 340 -26.47 -14.40 18.19
CA GLN A 340 -25.12 -13.85 18.40
C GLN A 340 -24.96 -12.52 17.65
N GLY A 341 -25.42 -12.46 16.41
CA GLY A 341 -25.45 -11.23 15.62
C GLY A 341 -26.30 -10.13 16.23
N ALA A 342 -27.46 -10.46 16.82
CA ALA A 342 -28.30 -9.49 17.50
C ALA A 342 -27.60 -8.87 18.72
N ARG A 343 -26.90 -9.69 19.53
CA ARG A 343 -26.09 -9.21 20.66
C ARG A 343 -24.93 -8.33 20.19
N LEU A 344 -24.24 -8.72 19.14
CA LEU A 344 -23.20 -7.89 18.53
C LEU A 344 -23.74 -6.52 18.08
N ALA A 345 -24.93 -6.48 17.47
CA ALA A 345 -25.57 -5.24 17.08
C ALA A 345 -25.84 -4.33 18.28
N THR A 346 -26.30 -4.86 19.41
CA THR A 346 -26.45 -4.11 20.67
C THR A 346 -25.13 -3.48 21.10
N ILE A 347 -24.04 -4.23 21.07
CA ILE A 347 -22.70 -3.76 21.46
C ILE A 347 -22.22 -2.66 20.52
N VAL A 348 -22.37 -2.83 19.21
CA VAL A 348 -21.98 -1.82 18.21
C VAL A 348 -22.79 -0.53 18.39
N ARG A 349 -24.12 -0.63 18.61
CA ARG A 349 -24.96 0.54 18.92
C ARG A 349 -24.48 1.27 20.18
N ALA A 350 -24.18 0.53 21.24
CA ALA A 350 -23.70 1.10 22.50
C ALA A 350 -22.35 1.81 22.32
N ALA A 351 -21.42 1.21 21.58
CA ALA A 351 -20.13 1.82 21.27
C ALA A 351 -20.28 3.12 20.47
N ARG A 352 -21.16 3.12 19.46
CA ARG A 352 -21.44 4.31 18.63
C ARG A 352 -22.12 5.41 19.42
N ALA A 353 -23.11 5.09 20.25
CA ALA A 353 -23.77 6.05 21.14
C ALA A 353 -22.79 6.68 22.14
N ALA A 354 -21.77 5.93 22.57
CA ALA A 354 -20.69 6.43 23.43
C ALA A 354 -19.60 7.21 22.67
N GLY A 355 -19.72 7.41 21.35
CA GLY A 355 -18.69 8.05 20.53
C GLY A 355 -17.41 7.24 20.39
N THR A 356 -17.44 5.94 20.68
CA THR A 356 -16.29 5.05 20.48
C THR A 356 -16.13 4.77 18.99
N ARG A 357 -14.94 5.08 18.44
CA ARG A 357 -14.61 4.76 17.05
C ARG A 357 -14.72 3.25 16.81
N VAL A 358 -15.39 2.85 15.74
CA VAL A 358 -15.44 1.46 15.27
C VAL A 358 -14.45 1.32 14.12
N VAL A 359 -13.55 0.34 14.20
CA VAL A 359 -12.62 0.01 13.10
C VAL A 359 -13.10 -1.27 12.45
N LEU A 360 -13.23 -1.24 11.12
CA LEU A 360 -13.75 -2.35 10.33
C LEU A 360 -12.61 -3.17 9.75
N PHE A 361 -12.56 -4.47 10.05
CA PHE A 361 -11.69 -5.42 9.35
C PHE A 361 -12.56 -6.32 8.50
N HIS A 362 -12.28 -6.40 7.20
CA HIS A 362 -13.07 -7.17 6.24
C HIS A 362 -12.30 -8.42 5.81
N GLU A 363 -12.82 -9.59 6.16
CA GLU A 363 -12.20 -10.86 5.77
C GLU A 363 -12.50 -11.20 4.31
N ASN A 364 -11.45 -11.55 3.57
CA ASN A 364 -11.53 -11.96 2.17
C ASN A 364 -11.02 -13.40 1.97
N ASP A 365 -10.46 -14.05 2.99
CA ASP A 365 -10.14 -15.47 2.97
C ASP A 365 -11.43 -16.30 3.08
N GLU A 366 -11.77 -17.02 2.00
CA GLU A 366 -12.96 -17.86 1.95
C GLU A 366 -12.98 -18.94 3.05
N ALA A 367 -11.82 -19.45 3.46
CA ALA A 367 -11.71 -20.46 4.53
C ALA A 367 -12.08 -19.89 5.91
N LEU A 368 -11.96 -18.58 6.10
CA LEU A 368 -12.35 -17.86 7.32
C LEU A 368 -13.72 -17.17 7.17
N GLY A 369 -14.49 -17.54 6.14
CA GLY A 369 -15.80 -16.98 5.88
C GLY A 369 -15.76 -15.60 5.20
N GLY A 370 -14.67 -15.25 4.53
CA GLY A 370 -14.55 -14.03 3.75
C GLY A 370 -15.45 -14.00 2.50
N GLY A 371 -15.66 -12.81 1.95
CA GLY A 371 -16.55 -12.61 0.80
C GLY A 371 -16.54 -11.19 0.24
N PRO A 372 -17.42 -10.88 -0.72
CA PRO A 372 -17.53 -9.52 -1.23
C PRO A 372 -18.14 -8.61 -0.16
N PHE A 373 -17.63 -7.37 -0.06
CA PHE A 373 -18.10 -6.41 0.93
C PHE A 373 -19.61 -6.13 0.84
N SER A 374 -20.20 -6.24 -0.36
CA SER A 374 -21.64 -6.09 -0.58
C SER A 374 -22.49 -7.04 0.25
N TRP A 375 -21.96 -8.21 0.64
CA TRP A 375 -22.63 -9.15 1.53
C TRP A 375 -23.03 -8.52 2.86
N HIS A 376 -22.22 -7.63 3.41
CA HIS A 376 -22.48 -7.03 4.73
C HIS A 376 -23.67 -6.08 4.75
N PHE A 377 -24.13 -5.58 3.59
CA PHE A 377 -25.38 -4.82 3.51
C PHE A 377 -26.63 -5.70 3.68
N THR A 378 -26.50 -7.02 3.60
CA THR A 378 -27.62 -7.97 3.77
C THR A 378 -27.77 -8.46 5.20
N THR A 379 -26.66 -8.60 5.94
CA THR A 379 -26.68 -9.12 7.31
C THR A 379 -26.66 -8.02 8.36
N THR A 380 -26.13 -6.83 8.04
CA THR A 380 -26.05 -5.72 9.00
C THR A 380 -27.42 -5.09 9.23
N PRO A 381 -27.81 -4.84 10.49
CA PRO A 381 -29.04 -4.13 10.80
C PRO A 381 -29.14 -2.78 10.08
N GLU A 382 -30.30 -2.49 9.48
CA GLU A 382 -30.54 -1.29 8.67
C GLU A 382 -30.20 0.00 9.40
N ASP A 383 -30.53 0.09 10.70
CA ASP A 383 -30.27 1.27 11.52
C ASP A 383 -28.76 1.58 11.62
N LEU A 384 -27.91 0.56 11.71
CA LEU A 384 -26.46 0.75 11.74
C LEU A 384 -25.91 1.20 10.38
N ILE A 385 -26.50 0.72 9.28
CA ILE A 385 -26.14 1.15 7.92
C ILE A 385 -26.51 2.62 7.73
N TYR A 386 -27.74 3.01 8.05
CA TYR A 386 -28.22 4.39 7.91
C TYR A 386 -27.52 5.37 8.82
N ASP A 387 -27.12 4.94 10.02
CA ASP A 387 -26.29 5.75 10.91
C ASP A 387 -24.84 5.85 10.39
N GLY A 388 -24.47 5.18 9.29
CA GLY A 388 -23.19 5.37 8.62
C GLY A 388 -22.05 4.49 9.15
N LEU A 389 -22.34 3.27 9.62
CA LEU A 389 -21.32 2.32 10.10
C LEU A 389 -20.24 2.04 9.04
N PHE A 390 -20.61 2.02 7.77
CA PHE A 390 -19.71 1.77 6.63
C PHE A 390 -19.18 3.06 5.97
N SER A 391 -19.22 4.20 6.68
CA SER A 391 -18.61 5.44 6.18
C SER A 391 -17.09 5.40 6.21
N ASP A 392 -16.52 4.69 7.19
CA ASP A 392 -15.07 4.44 7.29
C ASP A 392 -14.67 3.27 6.37
N LEU A 393 -13.52 3.39 5.72
CA LEU A 393 -12.99 2.34 4.85
C LEU A 393 -12.60 1.11 5.68
N ALA A 394 -13.14 -0.05 5.31
CA ALA A 394 -12.74 -1.31 5.90
C ALA A 394 -11.32 -1.71 5.48
N ILE A 395 -10.59 -2.31 6.42
CA ILE A 395 -9.26 -2.83 6.17
C ILE A 395 -9.41 -4.24 5.65
N GLU A 396 -8.96 -4.46 4.43
CA GLU A 396 -9.02 -5.75 3.77
C GLU A 396 -8.03 -6.72 4.43
N PHE A 397 -8.53 -7.84 4.93
CA PHE A 397 -7.77 -9.00 5.40
C PHE A 397 -7.82 -10.07 4.33
N PHE A 398 -6.67 -10.33 3.70
CA PHE A 398 -6.52 -11.38 2.69
C PHE A 398 -5.82 -12.61 3.26
N GLU A 399 -5.89 -13.72 2.52
CA GLU A 399 -5.14 -14.95 2.79
C GLU A 399 -3.61 -14.73 2.76
N THR A 400 -2.87 -15.64 3.39
CA THR A 400 -1.40 -15.64 3.33
C THR A 400 -0.94 -15.86 1.88
N PRO A 401 0.05 -15.09 1.37
CA PRO A 401 0.96 -14.21 2.10
C PRO A 401 0.51 -12.75 2.25
N HIS A 402 -0.59 -12.34 1.61
CA HIS A 402 -1.08 -10.95 1.65
C HIS A 402 -1.64 -10.53 3.01
N ARG A 403 -1.96 -11.51 3.89
CA ARG A 403 -2.30 -11.28 5.29
C ARG A 403 -1.29 -10.39 6.02
N GLU A 404 0.00 -10.51 5.69
CA GLU A 404 1.09 -9.68 6.22
C GLU A 404 0.88 -8.17 6.00
N VAL A 405 0.44 -7.80 4.79
CA VAL A 405 0.15 -6.40 4.43
C VAL A 405 -1.12 -5.92 5.12
N SER A 406 -2.11 -6.81 5.25
CA SER A 406 -3.38 -6.56 5.96
C SER A 406 -3.12 -6.18 7.42
N LEU A 407 -2.25 -6.93 8.10
CA LEU A 407 -1.86 -6.67 9.49
C LEU A 407 -1.10 -5.33 9.64
N VAL A 408 -0.24 -4.97 8.68
CA VAL A 408 0.43 -3.66 8.67
C VAL A 408 -0.58 -2.51 8.49
N HIS A 409 -1.58 -2.68 7.62
CA HIS A 409 -2.66 -1.71 7.43
C HIS A 409 -3.51 -1.56 8.70
N ALA A 410 -3.86 -2.69 9.33
CA ALA A 410 -4.57 -2.73 10.61
C ALA A 410 -3.79 -1.99 11.72
N ALA A 411 -2.50 -2.31 11.90
CA ALA A 411 -1.66 -1.64 12.88
C ALA A 411 -1.61 -0.11 12.66
N ARG A 412 -1.47 0.34 11.41
CA ARG A 412 -1.47 1.78 11.07
C ARG A 412 -2.82 2.45 11.33
N ALA A 413 -3.94 1.78 11.06
CA ALA A 413 -5.28 2.30 11.34
C ALA A 413 -5.55 2.44 12.86
N LEU A 414 -4.89 1.62 13.67
CA LEU A 414 -4.84 1.73 15.13
C LEU A 414 -3.86 2.79 15.63
N GLY A 415 -3.11 3.44 14.74
CA GLY A 415 -2.18 4.53 15.06
C GLY A 415 -0.73 4.10 15.29
N ALA A 416 -0.36 2.88 14.90
CA ALA A 416 1.01 2.39 15.07
C ALA A 416 2.01 3.20 14.24
N LYS A 417 3.20 3.45 14.82
CA LYS A 417 4.28 4.22 14.21
C LYS A 417 5.50 3.34 13.99
N GLY A 418 6.30 3.66 12.98
CA GLY A 418 7.56 2.96 12.70
C GLY A 418 8.75 3.47 13.52
N GLU A 419 9.82 2.67 13.57
CA GLU A 419 11.08 2.95 14.30
C GLU A 419 11.68 4.34 14.04
N ILE A 420 11.54 4.88 12.83
CA ILE A 420 12.22 6.14 12.42
C ILE A 420 11.66 7.37 13.15
N THR A 421 10.42 7.33 13.64
CA THR A 421 9.76 8.53 14.19
C THR A 421 10.05 8.76 15.68
N GLN A 422 10.30 7.72 16.48
CA GLN A 422 10.50 7.88 17.93
C GLN A 422 11.94 7.88 18.42
N ALA A 423 12.90 7.26 17.71
CA ALA A 423 14.31 7.34 18.15
C ALA A 423 14.78 8.80 18.27
N ARG A 424 14.27 9.73 17.43
CA ARG A 424 14.55 11.18 17.55
C ARG A 424 13.78 11.89 18.67
N ILE A 425 12.64 11.36 19.10
CA ILE A 425 11.78 11.98 20.12
C ILE A 425 12.19 11.51 21.52
N LEU A 426 12.42 10.21 21.71
CA LEU A 426 12.89 9.64 22.98
C LEU A 426 14.30 10.11 23.33
N HIS A 427 15.20 10.25 22.34
CA HIS A 427 16.53 10.80 22.57
C HIS A 427 16.53 12.31 22.89
N LYS A 428 15.51 13.08 22.44
CA LYS A 428 15.36 14.50 22.79
C LYS A 428 14.72 14.75 24.15
N ILE A 429 13.89 13.81 24.62
CA ILE A 429 13.21 13.91 25.92
C ILE A 429 14.15 13.44 27.05
N SER A 430 14.96 12.41 26.81
CA SER A 430 15.96 11.94 27.78
C SER A 430 17.13 12.92 27.98
N SER A 431 17.43 13.78 27.01
CA SER A 431 18.57 14.71 27.09
C SER A 431 18.24 16.07 27.72
N LYS A 432 17.00 16.28 28.21
CA LYS A 432 16.56 17.57 28.81
C LYS A 432 16.26 17.52 30.31
N SER A 433 16.46 16.37 30.98
CA SER A 433 16.41 16.28 32.44
C SER A 433 17.80 16.31 33.05
N TRP A 434 18.51 17.43 32.89
CA TRP A 434 19.66 17.77 33.74
C TRP A 434 19.55 19.24 34.11
N LEU A 435 18.71 19.52 35.11
CA LEU A 435 18.75 20.78 35.85
C LEU A 435 19.78 20.59 36.98
N PRO A 436 20.88 21.34 37.03
CA PRO A 436 21.79 21.27 38.16
C PRO A 436 21.13 21.96 39.37
N THR A 437 20.84 21.18 40.40
CA THR A 437 20.45 21.67 41.72
C THR A 437 21.55 22.57 42.28
N GLY A 438 21.18 23.82 42.58
CA GLY A 438 22.07 24.85 43.09
C GLY A 438 22.68 24.50 44.46
N ARG A 439 23.99 24.75 44.57
CA ARG A 439 24.73 24.78 45.85
C ARG A 439 24.50 26.12 46.53
N ARG A 440 23.96 26.10 47.76
CA ARG A 440 23.92 27.24 48.68
C ARG A 440 25.27 27.38 49.42
N ASN A 441 25.82 28.60 49.36
CA ASN A 441 26.59 29.36 50.35
C ASN A 441 27.55 28.63 51.32
N ALA A 442 28.85 28.94 51.19
CA ALA A 442 29.75 29.17 52.32
C ALA A 442 30.75 30.28 51.96
N LYS A 443 30.92 31.24 52.88
CA LYS A 443 31.70 32.49 52.78
C LYS A 443 33.22 32.27 52.68
N PRO A 444 33.99 33.27 52.20
CA PRO A 444 35.45 33.27 52.21
C PRO A 444 36.00 33.88 53.50
N THR A 445 37.08 33.30 54.02
CA THR A 445 38.02 33.97 54.95
C THR A 445 39.46 33.64 54.54
N GLU A 446 40.25 34.69 54.53
CA GLU A 446 41.66 34.83 54.18
C GLU A 446 42.61 34.00 55.04
N GLY A 447 43.85 33.82 54.57
CA GLY A 447 45.00 33.64 55.48
C GLY A 447 46.10 32.67 55.03
N ALA A 448 47.03 33.19 54.22
CA ALA A 448 48.50 33.08 54.27
C ALA A 448 49.27 31.83 54.79
N ALA A 449 50.47 31.67 54.17
CA ALA A 449 51.70 30.98 54.61
C ALA A 449 51.82 29.48 54.22
N SER A 450 52.66 29.16 53.22
CA SER A 450 54.06 28.66 53.33
C SER A 450 54.12 27.29 54.04
N THR A 451 54.61 26.20 53.45
CA THR A 451 56.03 25.87 53.15
C THR A 451 56.06 24.53 52.38
N LEU A 452 56.84 24.42 51.30
CA LEU A 452 58.04 23.54 51.18
C LEU A 452 57.82 22.05 51.50
N GLU A 453 57.83 21.17 50.49
CA GLU A 453 58.93 20.22 50.21
C GLU A 453 58.58 19.18 49.13
N SER A 454 59.35 19.26 48.03
CA SER A 454 60.07 18.23 47.26
C SER A 454 59.70 16.72 47.31
N PRO A 455 59.94 15.97 46.20
CA PRO A 455 59.41 14.64 45.92
C PRO A 455 60.46 13.51 46.04
N ARG A 456 60.07 12.30 45.57
CA ARG A 456 60.82 11.06 45.20
C ARG A 456 60.31 9.87 46.03
N VAL A 457 60.09 8.67 45.49
CA VAL A 457 60.54 7.97 44.27
C VAL A 457 59.36 7.23 43.65
#